data_AF-A0A1I7UIL8-F1
#
_entry.id   AF-A0A1I7UIL8-F1
#
_cell.length_a   1.000
_cell.length_b   1.000
_cell.length_c   1.000
_cell.angle_alpha   90.00
_cell.angle_beta   90.00
_cell.angle_gamma   90.00
#
_symmetry.space_group_name_H-M   'P 1'
#
loop_
_entity.id
_entity.type
_entity.pdbx_description
1 polymer ?
#
loop_
_entity_poly.entity_id
_entity_poly.type
_entity_poly.pdbx_seq_one_letter_code
_entity_poly.pdbx_strand_id
1 'polypeptide(L)'
;MVKIYGKVDNFDLESSKVNEDCVTYCFVAKECLLAFMDSDNHCLLFYFNNTEYLTVSETRSEDNLVVAFKANISINPSTSSCPVYPDLNLTVTLPNRDKIIWKKEGNQWNFKKCVGDWKMFQRSEDLTVCMQTFNSSFLISDVEVARENCNDLGYQLIGVFSLQELHWIKKERDNRGVSNYAGYWVDGKREEVSSGMKNANFEFSDGLTVLNKTLYDKQAVVSGISNSGENEDCLIVCNAIYGLFNDVVCDEATTGYGFVCGYQLI
;
A
#
# COMPACT_ATOMS: atom_id res chain seq x y z
N MET A 1 2.26 -3.14 25.04
CA MET A 1 1.35 -3.97 24.22
C MET A 1 -0.02 -3.99 24.88
N VAL A 2 -1.10 -4.02 24.11
CA VAL A 2 -2.47 -4.11 24.64
C VAL A 2 -2.84 -5.57 24.74
N LYS A 3 -3.28 -6.05 25.90
CA LYS A 3 -3.68 -7.44 26.11
C LYS A 3 -5.20 -7.55 26.19
N ILE A 4 -5.75 -8.60 25.59
CA ILE A 4 -7.15 -8.98 25.69
C ILE A 4 -7.26 -10.48 25.92
N TYR A 5 -8.39 -10.92 26.47
CA TYR A 5 -8.78 -12.33 26.34
C TYR A 5 -9.24 -12.55 24.90
N GLY A 6 -8.53 -13.42 24.20
CA GLY A 6 -8.81 -13.67 22.81
C GLY A 6 -7.99 -14.81 22.25
N LYS A 7 -8.39 -15.26 21.08
CA LYS A 7 -7.70 -16.28 20.28
C LYS A 7 -7.42 -15.75 18.89
N VAL A 8 -6.33 -16.20 18.28
CA VAL A 8 -6.08 -15.94 16.86
C VAL A 8 -6.74 -17.06 16.07
N ASP A 9 -7.69 -16.70 15.20
CA ASP A 9 -8.46 -17.69 14.45
C ASP A 9 -7.58 -18.44 13.45
N ASN A 10 -7.82 -19.74 13.29
CA ASN A 10 -7.04 -20.69 12.47
C ASN A 10 -5.62 -21.00 12.99
N PHE A 11 -5.28 -20.61 14.22
CA PHE A 11 -4.02 -20.98 14.87
C PHE A 11 -4.28 -21.73 16.17
N ASP A 12 -3.46 -22.74 16.43
CA ASP A 12 -3.51 -23.56 17.64
C ASP A 12 -2.18 -23.46 18.39
N LEU A 13 -2.28 -23.30 19.71
CA LEU A 13 -1.14 -23.19 20.62
C LEU A 13 -0.59 -24.54 21.04
N GLU A 14 -1.35 -25.65 20.92
CA GLU A 14 -0.96 -26.97 21.43
C GLU A 14 0.38 -27.49 20.88
N SER A 15 0.75 -27.08 19.67
CA SER A 15 2.03 -27.45 19.03
C SER A 15 3.15 -26.43 19.19
N SER A 16 2.87 -25.30 19.84
CA SER A 16 3.79 -24.17 19.93
C SER A 16 4.77 -24.31 21.10
N LYS A 17 5.87 -23.55 21.08
CA LYS A 17 6.89 -23.62 22.14
C LYS A 17 6.43 -22.84 23.36
N VAL A 18 6.74 -23.37 24.53
CA VAL A 18 6.60 -22.65 25.80
C VAL A 18 7.61 -21.50 25.84
N ASN A 19 7.12 -20.28 26.10
CA ASN A 19 7.91 -19.06 26.22
C ASN A 19 7.26 -18.10 27.22
N GLU A 20 7.79 -18.06 28.45
CA GLU A 20 7.31 -17.18 29.53
C GLU A 20 7.44 -15.68 29.20
N ASP A 21 8.38 -15.32 28.32
CA ASP A 21 8.67 -13.95 27.92
C ASP A 21 7.99 -13.56 26.59
N CYS A 22 7.03 -14.34 26.10
CA CYS A 22 6.36 -14.18 24.79
C CYS A 22 6.03 -12.73 24.44
N VAL A 23 5.34 -12.03 25.35
CA VAL A 23 4.91 -10.64 25.16
C VAL A 23 6.10 -9.69 25.16
N THR A 24 7.07 -9.90 26.05
CA THR A 24 8.28 -9.07 26.14
C THR A 24 9.11 -9.19 24.86
N TYR A 25 9.30 -10.40 24.35
CA TYR A 25 9.97 -10.64 23.08
C TYR A 25 9.29 -9.91 21.93
N CYS A 26 7.96 -10.02 21.81
CA CYS A 26 7.21 -9.31 20.78
C CYS A 26 7.32 -7.79 20.93
N PHE A 27 7.29 -7.28 22.15
CA PHE A 27 7.40 -5.85 22.43
C PHE A 27 8.75 -5.27 21.96
N VAL A 28 9.85 -6.00 22.16
CA VAL A 28 11.19 -5.55 21.74
C VAL A 28 11.45 -5.81 20.25
N ALA A 29 10.93 -6.91 19.70
CA ALA A 29 11.16 -7.29 18.30
C ALA A 29 10.50 -6.31 17.33
N LYS A 30 11.30 -5.63 16.49
CA LYS A 30 10.82 -4.54 15.60
C LYS A 30 9.63 -4.92 14.73
N GLU A 31 9.64 -6.15 14.20
CA GLU A 31 8.65 -6.61 13.23
C GLU A 31 7.51 -7.42 13.85
N CYS A 32 7.52 -7.67 15.15
CA CYS A 32 6.42 -8.42 15.77
C CYS A 32 5.15 -7.55 15.82
N LEU A 33 4.02 -8.10 15.41
CA LEU A 33 2.71 -7.45 15.38
C LEU A 33 1.87 -7.86 16.59
N LEU A 34 1.93 -9.14 16.94
CA LEU A 34 0.99 -9.77 17.85
C LEU A 34 1.65 -10.99 18.50
N ALA A 35 1.34 -11.21 19.77
CA ALA A 35 1.67 -12.43 20.50
C ALA A 35 0.37 -13.12 20.94
N PHE A 36 0.29 -14.43 20.76
CA PHE A 36 -0.83 -15.26 21.18
C PHE A 36 -0.30 -16.31 22.16
N MET A 37 -0.94 -16.45 23.32
CA MET A 37 -0.48 -17.35 24.37
C MET A 37 -1.61 -17.90 25.24
N ASP A 38 -1.33 -19.01 25.91
CA ASP A 38 -2.22 -19.65 26.89
C ASP A 38 -1.64 -19.57 28.32
N SER A 39 -2.33 -20.18 29.28
CA SER A 39 -1.89 -20.26 30.68
C SER A 39 -0.64 -21.11 30.91
N ASP A 40 -0.34 -22.03 29.99
CA ASP A 40 0.84 -22.90 30.05
C ASP A 40 2.06 -22.25 29.37
N ASN A 41 1.93 -20.98 28.98
CA ASN A 41 2.91 -20.16 28.28
C ASN A 41 3.30 -20.71 26.90
N HIS A 42 2.47 -21.54 26.27
CA HIS A 42 2.58 -21.80 24.84
C HIS A 42 2.44 -20.47 24.10
N CYS A 43 3.29 -20.22 23.11
CA CYS A 43 3.45 -18.91 22.51
C CYS A 43 3.60 -18.98 21.00
N LEU A 44 2.76 -18.21 20.30
CA LEU A 44 2.89 -17.91 18.89
C LEU A 44 3.13 -16.41 18.70
N LEU A 45 4.14 -16.09 17.88
CA LEU A 45 4.50 -14.73 17.53
C LEU A 45 4.23 -14.49 16.06
N PHE A 46 3.50 -13.41 15.78
CA PHE A 46 3.16 -13.01 14.42
C PHE A 46 4.01 -11.82 14.01
N TYR A 47 4.70 -11.97 12.89
CA TYR A 47 5.64 -10.96 12.38
C TYR A 47 5.14 -10.35 11.09
N PHE A 48 5.45 -9.07 10.90
CA PHE A 48 5.03 -8.28 9.76
C PHE A 48 5.34 -8.94 8.42
N ASN A 49 6.57 -9.41 8.22
CA ASN A 49 6.99 -9.95 6.93
C ASN A 49 6.21 -11.19 6.49
N ASN A 50 5.61 -11.92 7.43
CA ASN A 50 4.95 -13.21 7.17
C ASN A 50 3.42 -13.16 7.39
N THR A 51 2.87 -12.00 7.74
CA THR A 51 1.48 -11.89 8.20
C THR A 51 0.71 -10.86 7.39
N GLU A 52 -0.08 -11.32 6.43
CA GLU A 52 -0.90 -10.44 5.59
C GLU A 52 -2.29 -10.19 6.17
N TYR A 53 -2.83 -11.18 6.86
CA TYR A 53 -4.15 -11.15 7.48
C TYR A 53 -4.13 -11.88 8.82
N LEU A 54 -4.84 -11.33 9.81
CA LEU A 54 -5.16 -12.02 11.05
C LEU A 54 -6.56 -11.64 11.50
N THR A 55 -7.25 -12.61 12.10
CA THR A 55 -8.45 -12.37 12.90
C THR A 55 -8.21 -12.80 14.32
N VAL A 56 -8.56 -11.94 15.25
CA VAL A 56 -8.57 -12.23 16.68
C VAL A 56 -10.01 -12.19 17.15
N SER A 57 -10.50 -13.32 17.66
CA SER A 57 -11.81 -13.40 18.29
C SER A 57 -11.66 -13.18 19.79
N GLU A 58 -12.44 -12.28 20.38
CA GLU A 58 -12.53 -12.09 21.83
C GLU A 58 -13.08 -13.35 22.50
N THR A 59 -12.44 -13.77 23.58
CA THR A 59 -12.81 -14.97 24.35
C THR A 59 -13.13 -14.59 25.79
N ARG A 60 -13.59 -15.56 26.59
CA ARG A 60 -13.79 -15.35 28.02
C ARG A 60 -12.49 -15.55 28.77
N SER A 61 -12.44 -15.02 30.00
CA SER A 61 -11.31 -15.26 30.90
C SER A 61 -11.12 -16.74 31.23
N GLU A 62 -12.22 -17.52 31.27
CA GLU A 62 -12.15 -18.96 31.57
C GLU A 62 -11.42 -19.77 30.49
N ASP A 63 -11.35 -19.25 29.26
CA ASP A 63 -10.66 -19.91 28.15
C ASP A 63 -9.13 -19.85 28.31
N ASN A 64 -8.61 -18.99 29.22
CA ASN A 64 -7.19 -18.80 29.50
C ASN A 64 -6.33 -18.44 28.26
N LEU A 65 -6.97 -17.94 27.20
CA LEU A 65 -6.32 -17.50 25.97
C LEU A 65 -6.13 -15.99 25.99
N VAL A 66 -4.90 -15.55 25.74
CA VAL A 66 -4.50 -14.14 25.77
C VAL A 66 -3.86 -13.76 24.45
N VAL A 67 -4.33 -12.65 23.89
CA VAL A 67 -3.71 -12.00 22.74
C VAL A 67 -3.15 -10.65 23.17
N ALA A 68 -1.90 -10.39 22.80
CA ALA A 68 -1.22 -9.13 23.02
C ALA A 68 -0.93 -8.44 21.68
N PHE A 69 -1.54 -7.28 21.44
CA PHE A 69 -1.31 -6.44 20.28
C PHE A 69 -0.13 -5.49 20.49
N LYS A 70 0.77 -5.44 19.50
CA LYS A 70 1.79 -4.39 19.41
C LYS A 70 1.24 -3.18 18.69
N ALA A 71 0.48 -2.36 19.41
CA ALA A 71 -0.16 -1.18 18.87
C ALA A 71 0.22 0.09 19.63
N ASN A 72 0.27 1.20 18.89
CA ASN A 72 0.16 2.54 19.43
C ASN A 72 -1.33 2.79 19.74
N ILE A 73 -1.59 3.25 20.95
CA ILE A 73 -2.94 3.61 21.42
C ILE A 73 -3.10 5.11 21.18
N SER A 74 -4.05 5.53 20.35
CA SER A 74 -4.40 6.95 20.26
C SER A 74 -5.24 7.33 21.48
N ILE A 75 -4.62 7.96 22.48
CA ILE A 75 -5.33 8.52 23.62
C ILE A 75 -5.73 9.94 23.23
N ASN A 76 -6.99 10.33 23.42
CA ASN A 76 -7.38 11.72 23.29
C ASN A 76 -6.60 12.53 24.35
N PRO A 77 -5.79 13.54 23.97
CA PRO A 77 -4.98 14.28 24.93
C PRO A 77 -5.81 15.02 26.00
N SER A 78 -7.12 15.15 25.79
CA SER A 78 -8.08 15.75 26.73
C SER A 78 -8.54 14.78 27.84
N THR A 79 -8.24 13.49 27.74
CA THR A 79 -8.60 12.46 28.73
C THR A 79 -7.33 11.93 29.38
N SER A 80 -7.11 12.24 30.66
CA SER A 80 -5.96 11.77 31.46
C SER A 80 -6.06 10.30 31.90
N SER A 81 -7.10 9.59 31.46
CA SER A 81 -7.35 8.19 31.77
C SER A 81 -7.04 7.28 30.57
N CYS A 82 -6.64 6.03 30.86
CA CYS A 82 -6.57 5.00 29.82
C CYS A 82 -7.91 4.91 29.08
N PRO A 83 -7.93 4.79 27.73
CA PRO A 83 -9.16 4.70 26.97
C PRO A 83 -9.98 3.49 27.39
N VAL A 84 -11.31 3.64 27.39
CA VAL A 84 -12.23 2.54 27.70
C VAL A 84 -12.17 1.53 26.55
N TYR A 85 -12.31 0.24 26.86
CA TYR A 85 -12.14 -0.86 25.90
C TYR A 85 -12.90 -0.69 24.56
N PRO A 86 -14.15 -0.19 24.53
CA PRO A 86 -14.87 0.04 23.27
C PRO A 86 -14.25 1.12 22.38
N ASP A 87 -13.52 2.07 22.96
CA ASP A 87 -12.92 3.22 22.27
C ASP A 87 -11.45 2.96 21.84
N LEU A 88 -10.96 1.72 22.02
CA LEU A 88 -9.59 1.36 21.66
C LEU A 88 -9.41 1.34 20.14
N ASN A 89 -8.73 2.35 19.63
CA ASN A 89 -8.18 2.33 18.28
C ASN A 89 -6.74 1.79 18.32
N LEU A 90 -6.56 0.55 17.88
CA LEU A 90 -5.27 -0.12 17.86
C LEU A 90 -4.60 0.11 16.50
N THR A 91 -3.53 0.89 16.48
CA THR A 91 -2.76 1.14 15.26
C THR A 91 -1.36 0.55 15.37
N VAL A 92 -0.97 -0.31 14.44
CA VAL A 92 0.41 -0.76 14.31
C VAL A 92 1.16 0.23 13.42
N THR A 93 2.36 0.64 13.85
CA THR A 93 3.28 1.38 12.98
C THR A 93 4.36 0.44 12.47
N LEU A 94 4.39 0.30 11.14
CA LEU A 94 5.27 -0.61 10.42
C LEU A 94 6.68 -0.04 10.29
N PRO A 95 7.70 -0.87 9.98
CA PRO A 95 9.07 -0.39 9.76
C PRO A 95 9.18 0.68 8.67
N ASN A 96 8.35 0.59 7.62
CA ASN A 96 8.24 1.58 6.54
C ASN A 96 7.46 2.86 6.95
N ARG A 97 7.08 2.97 8.23
CA ARG A 97 6.27 4.03 8.88
C ARG A 97 4.79 4.05 8.52
N ASP A 98 4.31 3.05 7.78
CA ASP A 98 2.89 2.93 7.52
C ASP A 98 2.13 2.58 8.79
N LYS A 99 0.90 3.06 8.85
CA LYS A 99 0.01 2.82 9.97
C LYS A 99 -1.09 1.90 9.51
N ILE A 100 -1.21 0.74 10.15
CA ILE A 100 -2.30 -0.20 9.91
C ILE A 100 -3.18 -0.22 11.15
N ILE A 101 -4.47 0.02 10.94
CA ILE A 101 -5.47 0.02 11.99
C ILE A 101 -6.05 -1.39 12.08
N TRP A 102 -6.07 -1.97 13.28
CA TRP A 102 -6.89 -3.13 13.55
C TRP A 102 -8.36 -2.71 13.55
N LYS A 103 -9.15 -3.29 12.66
CA LYS A 103 -10.58 -3.00 12.57
C LYS A 103 -11.33 -3.88 13.56
N LYS A 104 -12.10 -3.28 14.46
CA LYS A 104 -12.97 -3.99 15.37
C LYS A 104 -14.38 -4.13 14.78
N GLU A 105 -14.88 -5.35 14.70
CA GLU A 105 -16.22 -5.68 14.22
C GLU A 105 -16.88 -6.64 15.21
N GLY A 106 -17.78 -6.11 16.04
CA GLY A 106 -18.36 -6.87 17.15
C GLY A 106 -17.28 -7.35 18.13
N ASN A 107 -17.13 -8.67 18.23
CA ASN A 107 -16.14 -9.34 19.09
C ASN A 107 -14.87 -9.75 18.33
N GLN A 108 -14.68 -9.31 17.10
CA GLN A 108 -13.51 -9.65 16.29
C GLN A 108 -12.65 -8.44 16.00
N TRP A 109 -11.34 -8.67 15.96
CA TRP A 109 -10.35 -7.71 15.50
C TRP A 109 -9.67 -8.25 14.26
N ASN A 110 -9.75 -7.49 13.17
CA ASN A 110 -9.19 -7.85 11.88
C ASN A 110 -7.98 -6.98 11.57
N PHE A 111 -6.87 -7.63 11.26
CA PHE A 111 -5.68 -7.02 10.69
C PHE A 111 -5.54 -7.46 9.26
N LYS A 112 -5.22 -6.50 8.40
CA LYS A 112 -4.99 -6.78 6.99
C LYS A 112 -4.01 -5.78 6.40
N LYS A 113 -3.10 -6.28 5.58
CA LYS A 113 -2.06 -5.48 4.92
C LYS A 113 -1.79 -5.96 3.50
N CYS A 114 -1.04 -5.15 2.77
CA CYS A 114 -0.51 -5.54 1.47
C CYS A 114 0.55 -6.65 1.58
N VAL A 115 0.78 -7.36 0.47
CA VAL A 115 1.83 -8.38 0.33
C VAL A 115 3.18 -7.72 0.58
N GLY A 116 4.04 -8.40 1.35
CA GLY A 116 5.38 -7.89 1.68
C GLY A 116 5.37 -6.48 2.26
N ASP A 117 6.11 -5.57 1.62
CA ASP A 117 6.30 -4.17 1.98
C ASP A 117 5.52 -3.18 1.07
N TRP A 118 4.60 -3.69 0.25
CA TRP A 118 3.81 -2.88 -0.68
C TRP A 118 3.07 -1.76 0.05
N LYS A 119 3.03 -0.59 -0.60
CA LYS A 119 2.48 0.62 -0.02
C LYS A 119 0.96 0.59 -0.09
N MET A 120 0.30 0.77 1.05
CA MET A 120 -1.16 0.81 1.15
C MET A 120 -1.68 2.25 1.01
N PHE A 121 -2.69 2.44 0.16
CA PHE A 121 -3.41 3.71 -0.01
C PHE A 121 -4.92 3.49 0.06
N GLN A 122 -5.60 4.26 0.91
CA GLN A 122 -7.05 4.30 0.97
C GLN A 122 -7.57 5.37 0.00
N ARG A 123 -8.22 4.93 -1.09
CA ARG A 123 -8.79 5.81 -2.12
C ARG A 123 -10.22 6.23 -1.81
N SER A 124 -10.99 5.37 -1.14
CA SER A 124 -12.33 5.65 -0.60
C SER A 124 -12.59 4.80 0.65
N GLU A 125 -13.79 4.90 1.23
CA GLU A 125 -14.18 4.07 2.39
C GLU A 125 -14.00 2.58 2.11
N ASP A 126 -14.37 2.13 0.91
CA ASP A 126 -14.39 0.72 0.51
C ASP A 126 -13.24 0.32 -0.44
N LEU A 127 -12.45 1.29 -0.93
CA LEU A 127 -11.35 1.03 -1.85
C LEU A 127 -10.01 1.32 -1.18
N THR A 128 -9.28 0.25 -0.88
CA THR A 128 -7.86 0.30 -0.51
C THR A 128 -7.06 -0.41 -1.58
N VAL A 129 -6.02 0.26 -2.08
CA VAL A 129 -5.08 -0.30 -3.06
C VAL A 129 -3.72 -0.51 -2.43
N CYS A 130 -3.02 -1.52 -2.92
CA CYS A 130 -1.64 -1.83 -2.61
C CYS A 130 -0.81 -1.52 -3.85
N MET A 131 0.27 -0.76 -3.69
CA MET A 131 1.11 -0.29 -4.81
C MET A 131 2.58 -0.61 -4.55
N GLN A 132 3.31 -0.94 -5.61
CA GLN A 132 4.76 -1.11 -5.57
C GLN A 132 5.40 -0.59 -6.86
N THR A 133 6.56 0.06 -6.73
CA THR A 133 7.36 0.47 -7.88
C THR A 133 8.40 -0.59 -8.21
N PHE A 134 8.54 -0.90 -9.49
CA PHE A 134 9.52 -1.87 -9.98
C PHE A 134 10.54 -1.16 -10.86
N ASN A 135 11.79 -1.31 -10.48
CA ASN A 135 12.92 -0.75 -11.21
C ASN A 135 13.26 -1.65 -12.39
N SER A 136 13.37 -1.08 -13.58
CA SER A 136 13.89 -1.81 -14.74
C SER A 136 15.36 -1.48 -14.97
N SER A 137 16.19 -2.51 -15.15
CA SER A 137 17.61 -2.34 -15.52
C SER A 137 17.77 -1.86 -16.95
N PHE A 138 16.77 -2.09 -17.80
CA PHE A 138 16.72 -1.64 -19.17
C PHE A 138 15.56 -0.65 -19.35
N LEU A 139 15.68 0.17 -20.38
CA LEU A 139 14.63 1.09 -20.75
C LEU A 139 13.41 0.31 -21.26
N ILE A 140 12.24 0.62 -20.71
CA ILE A 140 10.95 0.10 -21.16
C ILE A 140 10.35 1.17 -22.04
N SER A 141 10.39 0.97 -23.35
CA SER A 141 9.90 1.94 -24.33
C SER A 141 8.41 1.83 -24.62
N ASP A 142 7.78 0.73 -24.22
CA ASP A 142 6.38 0.42 -24.51
C ASP A 142 5.61 0.21 -23.21
N VAL A 143 4.51 0.95 -23.04
CA VAL A 143 3.62 0.83 -21.89
C VAL A 143 3.00 -0.56 -21.75
N GLU A 144 2.77 -1.27 -22.86
CA GLU A 144 2.21 -2.62 -22.82
C GLU A 144 3.22 -3.61 -22.24
N VAL A 145 4.52 -3.41 -22.45
CA VAL A 145 5.56 -4.19 -21.75
C VAL A 145 5.54 -3.90 -20.24
N ALA A 146 5.32 -2.66 -19.82
CA ALA A 146 5.14 -2.34 -18.40
C ALA A 146 3.89 -3.03 -17.82
N ARG A 147 2.81 -3.09 -18.60
CA ARG A 147 1.56 -3.77 -18.25
C ARG A 147 1.73 -5.27 -18.13
N GLU A 148 2.37 -5.91 -19.11
CA GLU A 148 2.72 -7.33 -19.09
C GLU A 148 3.57 -7.67 -17.86
N ASN A 149 4.58 -6.85 -17.55
CA ASN A 149 5.41 -7.07 -16.37
C ASN A 149 4.60 -7.05 -15.06
N CYS A 150 3.58 -6.20 -14.94
CA CYS A 150 2.68 -6.25 -13.78
C CYS A 150 1.81 -7.51 -13.78
N ASN A 151 1.26 -7.87 -14.94
CA ASN A 151 0.39 -9.03 -15.10
C ASN A 151 1.13 -10.35 -14.79
N ASP A 152 2.39 -10.47 -15.20
CA ASP A 152 3.26 -11.62 -14.91
C ASP A 152 3.51 -11.79 -13.40
N LEU A 153 3.45 -10.69 -12.63
CA LEU A 153 3.50 -10.71 -11.17
C LEU A 153 2.13 -10.98 -10.51
N GLY A 154 1.05 -11.08 -11.31
CA GLY A 154 -0.32 -11.25 -10.83
C GLY A 154 -1.01 -9.95 -10.42
N TYR A 155 -0.50 -8.80 -10.87
CA TYR A 155 -1.01 -7.47 -10.53
C TYR A 155 -1.29 -6.64 -11.79
N GLN A 156 -1.78 -5.42 -11.64
CA GLN A 156 -2.08 -4.54 -12.78
C GLN A 156 -1.11 -3.37 -12.79
N LEU A 157 -0.76 -2.87 -13.98
CA LEU A 157 -0.23 -1.51 -14.08
C LEU A 157 -1.30 -0.57 -13.54
N ILE A 158 -0.96 0.23 -12.54
CA ILE A 158 -1.96 1.00 -11.78
C ILE A 158 -1.85 2.49 -12.09
N GLY A 159 -3.01 3.15 -12.18
CA GLY A 159 -3.12 4.59 -12.31
C GLY A 159 -2.91 5.31 -10.98
N VAL A 160 -2.78 6.63 -11.03
CA VAL A 160 -2.56 7.46 -9.84
C VAL A 160 -3.82 8.24 -9.50
N PHE A 161 -4.35 8.04 -8.30
CA PHE A 161 -5.63 8.62 -7.87
C PHE A 161 -5.46 9.90 -7.05
N SER A 162 -4.38 9.99 -6.25
CA SER A 162 -4.19 11.09 -5.30
C SER A 162 -2.80 11.72 -5.37
N LEU A 163 -2.68 12.94 -4.84
CA LEU A 163 -1.40 13.63 -4.71
C LEU A 163 -0.44 12.87 -3.78
N GLN A 164 -0.96 12.13 -2.80
CA GLN A 164 -0.14 11.35 -1.89
C GLN A 164 0.51 10.16 -2.59
N GLU A 165 -0.25 9.44 -3.44
CA GLU A 165 0.27 8.37 -4.30
C GLU A 165 1.34 8.94 -5.24
N LEU A 166 1.06 10.06 -5.91
CA LEU A 166 1.99 10.71 -6.83
C LEU A 166 3.32 11.08 -6.16
N HIS A 167 3.27 11.70 -4.97
CA HIS A 167 4.47 12.06 -4.22
C HIS A 167 5.25 10.83 -3.75
N TRP A 168 4.57 9.74 -3.40
CA TRP A 168 5.24 8.50 -3.03
C TRP A 168 5.96 7.89 -4.24
N ILE A 169 5.31 7.76 -5.40
CA ILE A 169 5.93 7.26 -6.64
C ILE A 169 7.12 8.13 -7.02
N LYS A 170 6.97 9.46 -6.96
CA LYS A 170 8.05 10.42 -7.22
C LYS A 170 9.25 10.20 -6.29
N LYS A 171 9.01 9.98 -4.99
CA LYS A 171 10.07 9.71 -4.02
C LYS A 171 10.81 8.42 -4.35
N GLU A 172 10.11 7.33 -4.70
CA GLU A 172 10.75 6.08 -5.11
C GLU A 172 11.56 6.25 -6.40
N ARG A 173 11.05 7.07 -7.34
CA ARG A 173 11.76 7.45 -8.57
C ARG A 173 13.01 8.29 -8.28
N ASP A 174 12.94 9.24 -7.36
CA ASP A 174 14.08 10.07 -6.97
C ASP A 174 15.18 9.26 -6.27
N ASN A 175 14.80 8.28 -5.44
CA ASN A 175 15.75 7.35 -4.82
C ASN A 175 16.54 6.54 -5.86
N ARG A 176 15.96 6.31 -7.04
CA ARG A 176 16.66 5.67 -8.17
C ARG A 176 17.68 6.58 -8.86
N GLY A 177 17.53 7.89 -8.74
CA GLY A 177 18.46 8.86 -9.32
C GLY A 177 18.40 8.99 -10.85
N VAL A 178 17.24 8.73 -11.46
CA VAL A 178 17.06 8.88 -12.93
C VAL A 178 17.01 10.37 -13.35
N SER A 179 17.25 10.66 -14.62
CA SER A 179 17.26 12.03 -15.18
C SER A 179 15.88 12.67 -15.21
N ASN A 180 15.81 14.00 -15.32
CA ASN A 180 14.54 14.70 -15.55
C ASN A 180 13.78 14.09 -16.74
N TYR A 181 12.45 14.13 -16.69
CA TYR A 181 11.55 13.47 -17.64
C TYR A 181 11.64 11.94 -17.72
N ALA A 182 12.66 11.29 -17.13
CA ALA A 182 12.68 9.84 -16.96
C ALA A 182 11.96 9.45 -15.65
N GLY A 183 11.24 8.34 -15.70
CA GLY A 183 10.33 7.98 -14.63
C GLY A 183 9.77 6.56 -14.69
N TYR A 184 8.67 6.38 -13.97
CA TYR A 184 7.94 5.11 -13.94
C TYR A 184 6.66 5.21 -14.77
N TRP A 185 6.43 4.19 -15.59
CA TRP A 185 5.14 3.95 -16.22
C TRP A 185 4.06 3.79 -15.16
N VAL A 186 2.95 4.47 -15.37
CA VAL A 186 1.70 4.31 -14.62
C VAL A 186 0.59 4.08 -15.63
N ASP A 187 -0.49 3.45 -15.19
CA ASP A 187 -1.64 3.31 -16.07
C ASP A 187 -2.26 4.67 -16.34
N GLY A 188 -2.92 4.78 -17.49
CA GLY A 188 -3.46 6.03 -17.99
C GLY A 188 -3.12 6.20 -19.46
N LYS A 189 -4.13 6.04 -20.31
CA LYS A 189 -4.05 6.36 -21.74
C LYS A 189 -5.07 7.44 -22.04
N ARG A 190 -4.69 8.41 -22.87
CA ARG A 190 -5.59 9.47 -23.28
C ARG A 190 -6.81 8.87 -23.95
N GLU A 191 -7.99 9.41 -23.65
CA GLU A 191 -9.23 9.03 -24.32
C GLU A 191 -9.06 9.10 -25.84
N GLU A 192 -9.62 8.13 -26.58
CA GLU A 192 -9.47 8.05 -28.03
C GLU A 192 -9.90 9.35 -28.73
N VAL A 193 -11.02 9.94 -28.29
CA VAL A 193 -11.53 11.23 -28.81
C VAL A 193 -10.63 12.42 -28.50
N SER A 194 -9.73 12.27 -27.51
CA SER A 194 -8.76 13.27 -27.09
C SER A 194 -7.35 12.97 -27.61
N SER A 195 -7.10 11.85 -28.30
CA SER A 195 -5.77 11.42 -28.75
C SER A 195 -5.01 12.55 -29.46
N GLY A 196 -3.77 12.80 -29.05
CA GLY A 196 -2.94 13.89 -29.60
C GLY A 196 -3.32 15.30 -29.13
N MET A 197 -4.35 15.47 -28.29
CA MET A 197 -4.78 16.79 -27.82
C MET A 197 -4.04 17.22 -26.56
N LYS A 198 -3.79 18.53 -26.45
CA LYS A 198 -3.20 19.16 -25.27
C LYS A 198 -4.19 19.31 -24.11
N ASN A 199 -4.68 18.19 -23.58
CA ASN A 199 -5.54 18.13 -22.40
C ASN A 199 -5.05 17.02 -21.45
N ALA A 200 -5.76 16.77 -20.36
CA ALA A 200 -5.42 15.68 -19.43
C ALA A 200 -6.62 14.74 -19.22
N ASN A 201 -7.25 14.31 -20.32
CA ASN A 201 -8.39 13.40 -20.30
C ASN A 201 -7.87 11.98 -20.50
N PHE A 202 -7.61 11.29 -19.39
CA PHE A 202 -7.03 9.95 -19.37
C PHE A 202 -8.04 8.92 -18.83
N GLU A 203 -8.03 7.75 -19.43
CA GLU A 203 -8.75 6.55 -19.00
C GLU A 203 -7.76 5.53 -18.44
N PHE A 204 -8.22 4.76 -17.45
CA PHE A 204 -7.43 3.75 -16.76
C PHE A 204 -8.07 2.39 -16.98
N SER A 205 -7.23 1.44 -17.35
CA SER A 205 -7.61 0.05 -17.64
C SER A 205 -7.55 -0.86 -16.41
N ASP A 206 -6.92 -0.40 -15.32
CA ASP A 206 -6.84 -1.13 -14.05
C ASP A 206 -8.20 -1.38 -13.38
N GLY A 207 -9.24 -0.61 -13.73
CA GLY A 207 -10.55 -0.68 -13.08
C GLY A 207 -10.55 -0.23 -11.61
N LEU A 208 -9.43 0.29 -11.11
CA LEU A 208 -9.21 0.74 -9.73
C LEU A 208 -8.96 2.26 -9.65
N THR A 209 -8.66 2.90 -10.78
CA THR A 209 -8.37 4.33 -10.87
C THR A 209 -9.47 5.04 -11.64
N VAL A 210 -10.01 6.10 -11.01
CA VAL A 210 -10.91 7.06 -11.66
C VAL A 210 -10.17 8.37 -11.83
N LEU A 211 -10.36 9.04 -12.97
CA LEU A 211 -9.68 10.28 -13.28
C LEU A 211 -9.98 11.39 -12.26
N ASN A 212 -8.96 11.78 -11.50
CA ASN A 212 -9.00 12.99 -10.69
C ASN A 212 -8.59 14.19 -11.54
N LYS A 213 -9.53 14.76 -12.28
CA LYS A 213 -9.25 15.81 -13.27
C LYS A 213 -8.43 16.98 -12.71
N THR A 214 -8.71 17.40 -11.47
CA THR A 214 -7.97 18.49 -10.80
C THR A 214 -6.51 18.13 -10.53
N LEU A 215 -6.22 16.88 -10.19
CA LEU A 215 -4.85 16.42 -9.98
C LEU A 215 -4.07 16.46 -11.30
N TYR A 216 -4.63 15.84 -12.35
CA TYR A 216 -3.97 15.72 -13.65
C TYR A 216 -3.80 17.08 -14.33
N ASP A 217 -4.82 17.96 -14.31
CA ASP A 217 -4.69 19.32 -14.87
C ASP A 217 -3.62 20.17 -14.18
N LYS A 218 -3.31 19.88 -12.91
CA LYS A 218 -2.29 20.63 -12.13
C LYS A 218 -0.90 20.01 -12.18
N GLN A 219 -0.80 18.70 -12.32
CA GLN A 219 0.45 17.95 -12.15
C GLN A 219 0.95 17.33 -13.44
N ALA A 220 0.14 17.23 -14.49
CA ALA A 220 0.57 16.70 -15.77
C ALA A 220 1.09 17.81 -16.68
N VAL A 221 2.33 17.64 -17.15
CA VAL A 221 2.83 18.37 -18.30
C VAL A 221 2.36 17.61 -19.53
N VAL A 222 1.36 18.17 -20.21
CA VAL A 222 0.75 17.56 -21.39
C VAL A 222 1.11 18.37 -22.64
N SER A 223 1.74 17.71 -23.61
CA SER A 223 2.03 18.24 -24.93
C SER A 223 0.94 17.85 -25.93
N GLY A 224 0.38 16.64 -25.79
CA GLY A 224 -0.45 15.96 -26.78
C GLY A 224 0.36 15.30 -27.90
N ILE A 225 1.37 15.98 -28.46
CA ILE A 225 2.13 15.51 -29.61
C ILE A 225 3.63 15.75 -29.38
N SER A 226 4.43 14.73 -29.67
CA SER A 226 5.89 14.77 -29.58
C SER A 226 6.51 15.69 -30.62
N ASN A 227 7.80 15.98 -30.49
CA ASN A 227 8.54 16.74 -31.50
C ASN A 227 8.64 16.01 -32.86
N SER A 228 8.49 14.67 -32.87
CA SER A 228 8.44 13.85 -34.09
C SER A 228 7.05 13.81 -34.73
N GLY A 229 6.03 14.38 -34.09
CA GLY A 229 4.65 14.39 -34.59
C GLY A 229 3.82 13.19 -34.18
N GLU A 230 4.26 12.43 -33.18
CA GLU A 230 3.58 11.24 -32.66
C GLU A 230 2.72 11.60 -31.46
N ASN A 231 1.61 10.89 -31.25
CA ASN A 231 0.70 11.18 -30.15
C ASN A 231 1.33 10.76 -28.82
N GLU A 232 1.46 11.71 -27.89
CA GLU A 232 1.88 11.47 -26.51
C GLU A 232 0.63 11.22 -25.67
N ASP A 233 0.14 9.98 -25.68
CA ASP A 233 -1.13 9.60 -25.02
C ASP A 233 -0.95 8.79 -23.75
N CYS A 234 0.26 8.32 -23.43
CA CYS A 234 0.53 7.53 -22.24
C CYS A 234 1.30 8.32 -21.18
N LEU A 235 1.36 7.81 -19.95
CA LEU A 235 1.85 8.57 -18.82
C LEU A 235 3.02 7.93 -18.10
N ILE A 236 3.94 8.81 -17.70
CA ILE A 236 5.00 8.47 -16.73
C ILE A 236 4.99 9.45 -15.57
N VAL A 237 5.29 8.96 -14.37
CA VAL A 237 5.59 9.80 -13.20
C VAL A 237 7.07 10.14 -13.21
N CYS A 238 7.40 11.42 -13.34
CA CYS A 238 8.77 11.91 -13.47
C CYS A 238 8.96 13.30 -12.85
N ASN A 239 10.16 13.88 -12.98
CA ASN A 239 10.40 15.29 -12.70
C ASN A 239 10.30 16.09 -13.99
N ALA A 240 9.10 16.56 -14.32
CA ALA A 240 8.86 17.50 -15.40
C ALA A 240 9.00 18.94 -14.89
N ILE A 241 9.29 19.90 -15.77
CA ILE A 241 9.61 21.29 -15.37
C ILE A 241 8.49 21.94 -14.52
N TYR A 242 7.23 21.63 -14.80
CA TYR A 242 6.06 22.23 -14.13
C TYR A 242 5.08 21.19 -13.55
N GLY A 243 5.51 19.93 -13.43
CA GLY A 243 4.61 18.85 -13.04
C GLY A 243 5.34 17.57 -12.67
N LEU A 244 4.57 16.59 -12.24
CA LEU A 244 5.04 15.28 -11.81
C LEU A 244 4.58 14.15 -12.73
N PHE A 245 3.69 14.44 -13.68
CA PHE A 245 3.46 13.58 -14.84
C PHE A 245 4.01 14.23 -16.10
N ASN A 246 4.39 13.39 -17.05
CA ASN A 246 4.64 13.77 -18.43
C ASN A 246 3.85 12.83 -19.32
N ASP A 247 3.15 13.37 -20.31
CA ASP A 247 2.67 12.55 -21.40
C ASP A 247 3.82 12.15 -22.32
N VAL A 248 3.77 10.91 -22.80
CA VAL A 248 4.78 10.33 -23.68
C VAL A 248 4.09 9.48 -24.73
N VAL A 249 4.79 9.24 -25.83
CA VAL A 249 4.41 8.22 -26.80
C VAL A 249 4.25 6.88 -26.07
N CYS A 250 3.20 6.13 -26.43
CA CYS A 250 2.89 4.87 -25.73
C CYS A 250 3.89 3.76 -26.05
N ASP A 251 4.45 3.83 -27.26
CA ASP A 251 5.52 3.01 -27.81
C ASP A 251 6.74 3.89 -28.10
N GLU A 252 7.92 3.27 -28.18
CA GLU A 252 9.20 3.96 -28.49
C GLU A 252 9.64 5.08 -27.53
N ALA A 253 9.01 5.22 -26.35
CA ALA A 253 9.39 6.23 -25.37
C ALA A 253 10.81 6.01 -24.83
N THR A 254 11.62 7.06 -24.73
CA THR A 254 13.00 6.95 -24.23
C THR A 254 13.15 7.28 -22.73
N THR A 255 12.07 7.17 -21.97
CA THR A 255 11.97 7.72 -20.60
C THR A 255 11.40 6.76 -19.55
N GLY A 256 11.00 5.55 -19.93
CA GLY A 256 10.50 4.52 -19.02
C GLY A 256 11.62 3.73 -18.34
N TYR A 257 11.89 3.98 -17.06
CA TYR A 257 12.95 3.30 -16.27
C TYR A 257 12.41 2.37 -15.18
N GLY A 258 11.12 2.10 -15.24
CA GLY A 258 10.40 1.22 -14.34
C GLY A 258 8.90 1.41 -14.50
N PHE A 259 8.13 0.79 -13.63
CA PHE A 259 6.67 0.75 -13.72
C PHE A 259 6.07 0.62 -12.33
N VAL A 260 4.80 0.99 -12.18
CA VAL A 260 4.07 0.92 -10.92
C VAL A 260 2.95 -0.09 -11.05
N CYS A 261 3.03 -1.16 -10.26
CA CYS A 261 1.96 -2.15 -10.18
C CYS A 261 1.08 -1.90 -8.97
N GLY A 262 -0.17 -2.35 -9.05
CA GLY A 262 -1.09 -2.30 -7.93
C GLY A 262 -2.21 -3.33 -8.02
N TYR A 263 -2.91 -3.48 -6.90
CA TYR A 263 -4.08 -4.32 -6.76
C TYR A 263 -4.99 -3.83 -5.62
N GLN A 264 -6.26 -4.25 -5.62
CA GLN A 264 -7.19 -3.97 -4.54
C GLN A 264 -6.97 -4.92 -3.35
N LEU A 265 -6.92 -4.37 -2.15
CA LEU A 265 -6.84 -5.15 -0.91
C LEU A 265 -8.24 -5.68 -0.53
N ILE A 266 -8.62 -6.89 -1.00
CA ILE A 266 -9.94 -7.55 -0.81
C ILE A 266 -10.11 -8.23 0.53
#